data_AF-A0A8H4ZSZ6-F1
#
_entry.id   AF-A0A8H4ZSZ6-F1
#
_cell.length_a   1.000
_cell.length_b   1.000
_cell.length_c   1.000
_cell.angle_alpha   90.00
_cell.angle_beta   90.00
_cell.angle_gamma   90.00
#
_symmetry.space_group_name_H-M   'P 1'
#
loop_
_entity.id
_entity.type
_entity.pdbx_description
1 polymer ?
#
loop_
_entity_poly.entity_id
_entity_poly.type
_entity_poly.pdbx_seq_one_letter_code
_entity_poly.pdbx_strand_id
1 'polypeptide(L)'
;MEGIPSLACRLDGFQDQLVTLISGTAHVRPTLPDGTAVPEAVAAGKAAGFTSDTLEMIRNYCDPLPYGDGVDPEAVFIPVTHGQVKFNKFNVIDKFGRGVEVVDGDGLMPSISSVYQPSSRVVDGKETPNVVASTGDNCEYFQIPPSINQPARLFNAYLKPGATGQSTWKPCGEWEDPVCGYIMYNSADLSLQVFTSAGDLRAEILISESNTTAKAAHVYQPPMSDGVFEPPLTDANEQWKANILDDFIQSLKTEHYALRMIEILGDASSCMAPPAESYSSIMNAAFGRPFALAIAGWSIELNHEELQPQTSLQNLTGKSYQKLYDYELPLHLGLKEYSDDGLAAYMPLRSDTPTQPDFSKIFTFWLSGAPETDLNEDFVCHPIHPSTLPTLNARHVDLFEGRHLLEVDDMIKRRQEQILPFCLLVDVFHPVKAQTGVLPPSSLALPDWAVQQALRKIRLCYRAGPFLFQEDPLKSLSPTGAEDTPPPSAAGDGVHAPVVPYGKWSWLQPYILKGDMKYCSQDVDKAEVKGDVLEVRKYPFTMADGIMMSTEPLLHRI
;
A
#
# COMPACT_ATOMS: atom_id res chain seq x y z
N MET A 1 10.05 40.98 44.11
CA MET A 1 9.43 40.76 42.79
C MET A 1 10.00 39.46 42.28
N GLU A 2 9.26 38.38 42.47
CA GLU A 2 9.51 37.13 41.73
C GLU A 2 9.45 37.49 40.25
N GLY A 3 10.55 37.24 39.54
CA GLY A 3 10.62 37.55 38.12
C GLY A 3 9.54 36.78 37.41
N ILE A 4 8.70 37.47 36.64
CA ILE A 4 7.83 36.82 35.65
C ILE A 4 8.77 35.96 34.80
N PRO A 5 8.58 34.64 34.70
CA PRO A 5 9.37 33.80 33.81
C PRO A 5 9.13 34.28 32.38
N SER A 6 9.96 35.21 31.92
CA SER A 6 9.83 35.79 30.59
C SER A 6 10.64 34.93 29.65
N LEU A 7 9.96 34.05 28.93
CA LEU A 7 10.59 33.27 27.88
C LEU A 7 10.66 34.14 26.62
N ALA A 8 11.82 34.76 26.40
CA ALA A 8 12.09 35.53 25.20
C ALA A 8 12.46 34.57 24.07
N CYS A 9 11.49 34.24 23.20
CA CYS A 9 11.72 33.45 22.00
C CYS A 9 11.58 34.31 20.75
N ARG A 10 12.21 33.86 19.66
CA ARG A 10 11.90 34.35 18.32
C ARG A 10 10.54 33.77 17.92
N LEU A 11 9.76 34.53 17.16
CA LEU A 11 8.41 34.13 16.71
C LEU A 11 8.39 32.86 15.84
N ASP A 12 9.54 32.39 15.37
CA ASP A 12 9.73 31.17 14.59
C ASP A 12 9.68 29.87 15.44
N GLY A 13 9.72 29.96 16.79
CA GLY A 13 9.68 28.80 17.69
C GLY A 13 8.38 28.60 18.47
N PHE A 14 7.31 29.34 18.15
CA PHE A 14 6.06 29.32 18.93
C PHE A 14 5.44 27.92 19.04
N GLN A 15 5.45 27.13 17.96
CA GLN A 15 4.90 25.77 17.98
C GLN A 15 5.71 24.84 18.91
N ASP A 16 7.03 24.90 18.86
CA ASP A 16 7.90 24.10 19.72
C ASP A 16 7.62 24.38 21.20
N GLN A 17 7.40 25.65 21.54
CA GLN A 17 7.06 26.06 22.91
C GLN A 17 5.69 25.53 23.37
N LEU A 18 4.69 25.45 22.47
CA LEU A 18 3.39 24.85 22.78
C LEU A 18 3.50 23.36 23.08
N VAL A 19 4.50 22.69 22.51
CA VAL A 19 4.79 21.27 22.75
C VAL A 19 5.95 21.07 23.73
N THR A 20 6.30 22.11 24.52
CA THR A 20 7.34 22.07 25.57
C THR A 20 8.73 21.66 25.07
N LEU A 21 9.04 22.09 23.84
CA LEU A 21 10.34 21.95 23.19
C LEU A 21 11.03 23.31 23.06
N ILE A 22 12.35 23.31 23.22
CA ILE A 22 13.21 24.47 22.99
C ILE A 22 14.04 24.23 21.73
N SER A 23 13.75 25.00 20.70
CA SER A 23 14.60 25.15 19.52
C SER A 23 15.48 26.40 19.68
N GLY A 24 16.69 26.37 19.12
CA GLY A 24 17.50 27.59 18.99
C GLY A 24 18.50 27.85 20.12
N THR A 25 18.94 29.11 20.25
CA THR A 25 20.10 29.56 21.06
C THR A 25 19.83 29.65 22.56
N ALA A 26 18.61 29.33 22.99
CA ALA A 26 18.19 29.43 24.38
C ALA A 26 18.58 28.21 25.23
N HIS A 27 18.86 27.06 24.61
CA HIS A 27 19.38 25.87 25.28
C HIS A 27 20.92 25.85 25.24
N VAL A 28 21.54 25.20 26.24
CA VAL A 28 22.98 24.92 26.25
C VAL A 28 23.34 24.08 25.02
N ARG A 29 24.31 24.54 24.25
CA ARG A 29 24.79 23.92 23.01
C ARG A 29 26.23 23.43 23.17
N PRO A 30 26.64 22.41 22.41
CA PRO A 30 28.04 21.98 22.38
C PRO A 30 28.94 22.98 21.64
N THR A 31 28.36 23.97 20.96
CA THR A 31 29.03 24.99 20.15
C THR A 31 28.48 26.38 20.47
N LEU A 32 29.35 27.39 20.38
CA LEU A 32 28.98 28.80 20.38
C LEU A 32 28.28 29.18 19.05
N PRO A 33 27.58 30.33 18.99
CA PRO A 33 26.90 30.76 17.75
C PRO A 33 27.80 30.89 16.52
N ASP A 34 29.10 31.11 16.73
CA ASP A 34 30.12 31.16 15.68
C ASP A 34 30.61 29.77 15.22
N GLY A 35 30.09 28.69 15.83
CA GLY A 35 30.41 27.30 15.54
C GLY A 35 31.55 26.72 16.39
N THR A 36 32.20 27.52 17.24
CA THR A 36 33.33 27.07 18.06
C THR A 36 32.86 26.09 19.13
N ALA A 37 33.51 24.93 19.27
CA ALA A 37 33.15 23.95 20.29
C ALA A 37 33.40 24.49 21.71
N VAL A 38 32.45 24.22 22.61
CA VAL A 38 32.53 24.57 24.04
C VAL A 38 33.42 23.54 24.74
N PRO A 39 34.48 23.94 25.48
CA PRO A 39 35.41 22.99 26.12
C PRO A 39 34.74 21.97 27.04
N GLU A 40 33.72 22.38 27.78
CA GLU A 40 32.93 21.52 28.66
C GLU A 40 32.17 20.45 27.87
N ALA A 41 31.67 20.79 26.68
CA ALA A 41 31.00 19.85 25.79
C ALA A 41 31.98 18.84 25.17
N VAL A 42 33.19 19.28 24.80
CA VAL A 42 34.27 18.37 24.35
C VAL A 42 34.66 17.41 25.48
N ALA A 43 34.75 17.89 26.71
CA ALA A 43 35.06 17.06 27.87
C ALA A 43 33.96 16.03 28.15
N ALA A 44 32.69 16.43 28.11
CA ALA A 44 31.55 15.54 28.32
C ALA A 44 31.37 14.52 27.18
N GLY A 45 31.56 14.94 25.94
CA GLY A 45 31.39 14.12 24.73
C GLY A 45 32.55 13.16 24.45
N LYS A 46 33.70 13.31 25.14
CA LYS A 46 34.91 12.51 24.92
C LYS A 46 34.66 10.99 25.04
N ALA A 47 33.79 10.58 25.96
CA ALA A 47 33.45 9.16 26.14
C ALA A 47 32.64 8.59 24.97
N ALA A 48 31.88 9.44 24.27
CA ALA A 48 31.13 9.09 23.06
C ALA A 48 31.94 9.30 21.77
N GLY A 49 33.23 9.62 21.87
CA GLY A 49 34.12 9.83 20.72
C GLY A 49 34.03 11.24 20.09
N PHE A 50 33.31 12.18 20.71
CA PHE A 50 33.27 13.55 20.22
C PHE A 50 34.59 14.28 20.50
N THR A 51 35.10 14.96 19.47
CA THR A 51 36.25 15.86 19.44
C THR A 51 35.81 17.29 19.14
N SER A 52 36.70 18.29 19.32
CA SER A 52 36.42 19.69 18.93
C SER A 52 35.96 19.77 17.48
N ASP A 53 36.71 19.14 16.57
CA ASP A 53 36.44 19.12 15.13
C ASP A 53 35.06 18.54 14.82
N THR A 54 34.66 17.43 15.48
CA THR A 54 33.33 16.84 15.27
C THR A 54 32.20 17.72 15.80
N LEU A 55 32.41 18.43 16.92
CA LEU A 55 31.40 19.34 17.46
C LEU A 55 31.27 20.61 16.61
N GLU A 56 32.39 21.12 16.09
CA GLU A 56 32.42 22.25 15.14
C GLU A 56 31.66 21.94 13.84
N MET A 57 31.59 20.67 13.41
CA MET A 57 30.77 20.25 12.28
C MET A 57 29.26 20.34 12.55
N ILE A 58 28.82 20.13 13.80
CA ILE A 58 27.40 20.22 14.20
C ILE A 58 26.90 21.67 14.04
N ARG A 59 27.78 22.66 14.23
CA ARG A 59 27.48 24.10 14.12
C ARG A 59 26.21 24.49 14.89
N ASN A 60 25.14 24.81 14.18
CA ASN A 60 23.86 25.26 14.71
C ASN A 60 22.73 24.24 14.44
N TYR A 61 23.05 23.03 13.97
CA TYR A 61 22.10 21.98 13.61
C TYR A 61 21.91 21.02 14.80
N CYS A 62 21.18 21.46 15.81
CA CYS A 62 20.74 20.61 16.92
C CYS A 62 19.22 20.45 16.87
N ASP A 63 18.76 19.23 17.12
CA ASP A 63 17.33 18.94 17.25
C ASP A 63 16.75 19.64 18.49
N PRO A 64 15.44 19.98 18.46
CA PRO A 64 14.75 20.52 19.63
C PRO A 64 14.82 19.55 20.82
N LEU A 65 14.98 20.11 22.01
CA LEU A 65 15.01 19.33 23.26
C LEU A 65 13.84 19.71 24.18
N PRO A 66 13.36 18.77 25.02
CA PRO A 66 12.34 19.05 26.01
C PRO A 66 12.78 20.14 27.00
N TYR A 67 11.81 20.81 27.62
CA TYR A 67 12.09 21.75 28.70
C TYR A 67 12.86 21.09 29.84
N GLY A 68 13.91 21.77 30.29
CA GLY A 68 14.64 21.45 31.50
C GLY A 68 14.37 22.47 32.61
N ASP A 69 15.13 22.38 33.71
CA ASP A 69 14.93 23.16 34.95
C ASP A 69 14.95 24.69 34.78
N GLY A 70 15.51 25.20 33.67
CA GLY A 70 15.68 26.63 33.43
C GLY A 70 14.47 27.36 32.87
N VAL A 71 13.37 26.66 32.54
CA VAL A 71 12.20 27.25 31.87
C VAL A 71 11.00 27.37 32.78
N ASP A 72 10.32 26.26 33.05
CA ASP A 72 9.13 26.20 33.88
C ASP A 72 9.13 24.84 34.59
N PRO A 73 9.22 24.83 35.93
CA PRO A 73 9.25 23.62 36.71
C PRO A 73 7.98 22.76 36.60
N GLU A 74 6.84 23.34 36.19
CA GLU A 74 5.55 22.65 36.09
C GLU A 74 5.23 22.17 34.67
N ALA A 75 5.96 22.65 33.66
CA ALA A 75 5.77 22.28 32.26
C ALA A 75 6.39 20.91 31.97
N VAL A 76 5.54 19.89 31.86
CA VAL A 76 5.98 18.52 31.58
C VAL A 76 5.89 18.23 30.09
N PHE A 77 6.97 17.65 29.56
CA PHE A 77 7.01 17.19 28.18
C PHE A 77 5.99 16.08 27.91
N ILE A 78 5.20 16.28 26.85
CA ILE A 78 4.22 15.31 26.37
C ILE A 78 4.69 14.82 25.00
N PRO A 79 4.92 13.50 24.80
CA PRO A 79 5.54 12.99 23.58
C PRO A 79 4.62 13.07 22.35
N VAL A 80 3.30 13.06 22.54
CA VAL A 80 2.30 13.23 21.48
C VAL A 80 1.30 14.30 21.89
N THR A 81 1.14 15.33 21.08
CA THR A 81 0.20 16.43 21.36
C THR A 81 -0.85 16.56 20.28
N HIS A 82 -2.08 16.81 20.72
CA HIS A 82 -3.17 17.35 19.92
C HIS A 82 -3.96 18.28 20.85
N GLY A 83 -4.57 19.33 20.33
CA GLY A 83 -5.35 20.20 21.19
C GLY A 83 -5.76 21.51 20.55
N GLN A 84 -6.42 22.34 21.34
CA GLN A 84 -6.88 23.66 20.95
C GLN A 84 -6.29 24.71 21.85
N VAL A 85 -5.93 25.84 21.26
CA VAL A 85 -5.31 26.97 21.93
C VAL A 85 -6.17 28.21 21.70
N LYS A 86 -6.29 29.02 22.75
CA LYS A 86 -6.82 30.38 22.68
C LYS A 86 -5.88 31.32 23.42
N PHE A 87 -5.82 32.56 22.97
CA PHE A 87 -5.09 33.61 23.69
C PHE A 87 -6.00 34.21 24.75
N ASN A 88 -5.61 34.09 26.03
CA ASN A 88 -6.27 34.80 27.11
C ASN A 88 -5.67 36.21 27.31
N LYS A 89 -4.39 36.38 26.98
CA LYS A 89 -3.64 37.62 27.08
C LYS A 89 -2.53 37.62 26.02
N PHE A 90 -2.38 38.72 25.28
CA PHE A 90 -1.33 38.86 24.27
C PHE A 90 -0.74 40.27 24.32
N ASN A 91 0.56 40.35 24.59
CA ASN A 91 1.29 41.61 24.73
C ASN A 91 2.43 41.64 23.72
N VAL A 92 2.58 42.78 23.04
CA VAL A 92 3.72 43.04 22.16
C VAL A 92 4.66 44.01 22.86
N ILE A 93 5.87 43.55 23.18
CA ILE A 93 6.88 44.34 23.85
C ILE A 93 7.98 44.66 22.85
N ASP A 94 8.27 45.94 22.66
CA ASP A 94 9.36 46.36 21.78
C ASP A 94 10.75 46.17 22.45
N LYS A 95 11.81 46.33 21.66
CA LYS A 95 13.20 46.21 22.14
C LYS A 95 13.60 47.21 23.23
N PHE A 96 12.79 48.23 23.49
CA PHE A 96 13.00 49.24 24.51
C PHE A 96 12.13 49.03 25.75
N GLY A 97 11.42 47.89 25.83
CA GLY A 97 10.57 47.54 26.95
C GLY A 97 9.20 48.23 26.96
N ARG A 98 8.79 48.85 25.86
CA ARG A 98 7.44 49.43 25.73
C ARG A 98 6.49 48.32 25.29
N GLY A 99 5.51 48.02 26.13
CA GLY A 99 4.47 47.03 25.85
C GLY A 99 3.19 47.68 25.32
N VAL A 100 2.58 47.07 24.31
CA VAL A 100 1.19 47.26 23.95
C VAL A 100 0.45 45.97 24.29
N GLU A 101 -0.61 46.11 25.08
CA GLU A 101 -1.56 45.03 25.35
C GLU A 101 -2.52 44.94 24.17
N VAL A 102 -2.46 43.82 23.45
CA VAL A 102 -3.24 43.59 22.23
C VAL A 102 -4.53 42.84 22.55
N VAL A 103 -4.49 41.95 23.55
CA VAL A 103 -5.64 41.17 24.02
C VAL A 103 -5.61 41.11 25.54
N ASP A 104 -6.72 41.48 26.18
CA ASP A 104 -6.99 41.31 27.62
C ASP A 104 -8.41 40.76 27.81
N GLY A 105 -8.53 39.45 27.99
CA GLY A 105 -9.79 38.78 28.33
C GLY A 105 -10.77 38.50 27.19
N ASP A 106 -10.92 39.39 26.21
CA ASP A 106 -11.97 39.30 25.16
C ASP A 106 -11.66 38.35 23.98
N GLY A 107 -10.61 37.54 24.09
CA GLY A 107 -10.23 36.57 23.07
C GLY A 107 -9.68 37.21 21.78
N LEU A 108 -8.84 36.48 21.05
CA LEU A 108 -8.36 36.88 19.72
C LEU A 108 -9.09 36.03 18.68
N MET A 109 -9.55 36.64 17.59
CA MET A 109 -9.99 35.89 16.40
C MET A 109 -8.80 35.73 15.44
N PRO A 110 -8.11 34.59 15.44
CA PRO A 110 -6.88 34.47 14.69
C PRO A 110 -7.20 34.19 13.21
N SER A 111 -6.56 34.94 12.30
CA SER A 111 -6.58 34.62 10.87
C SER A 111 -5.52 33.58 10.57
N ILE A 112 -5.89 32.31 10.72
CA ILE A 112 -5.00 31.15 10.64
C ILE A 112 -5.10 30.44 9.28
N SER A 113 -4.03 29.74 8.91
CA SER A 113 -4.08 28.80 7.79
C SER A 113 -5.00 27.62 8.10
N SER A 114 -5.48 26.95 7.06
CA SER A 114 -6.31 25.73 7.17
C SER A 114 -5.71 24.65 8.07
N VAL A 115 -4.38 24.54 8.15
CA VAL A 115 -3.68 23.56 8.99
C VAL A 115 -3.98 23.72 10.48
N TYR A 116 -4.17 24.94 10.96
CA TYR A 116 -4.48 25.22 12.37
C TYR A 116 -5.96 25.49 12.59
N GLN A 117 -6.79 25.39 11.55
CA GLN A 117 -8.22 25.60 11.68
C GLN A 117 -8.83 24.44 12.48
N PRO A 118 -9.68 24.72 13.48
CA PRO A 118 -10.41 23.68 14.17
C PRO A 118 -11.22 22.84 13.18
N SER A 119 -11.22 21.52 13.37
CA SER A 119 -12.06 20.63 12.56
C SER A 119 -13.54 21.07 12.60
N SER A 120 -14.26 20.97 11.50
CA SER A 120 -15.70 21.25 11.48
C SER A 120 -16.52 20.08 12.04
N ARG A 121 -17.67 20.40 12.63
CA ARG A 121 -18.73 19.44 12.97
C ARG A 121 -20.09 19.98 12.56
N VAL A 122 -21.00 19.08 12.17
CA VAL A 122 -22.37 19.45 11.84
C VAL A 122 -23.23 19.36 13.10
N VAL A 123 -23.84 20.48 13.49
CA VAL A 123 -24.82 20.55 14.58
C VAL A 123 -26.07 21.22 14.02
N ASP A 124 -27.22 20.55 14.12
CA ASP A 124 -28.50 21.03 13.59
C ASP A 124 -28.47 21.41 12.10
N GLY A 125 -27.66 20.70 11.29
CA GLY A 125 -27.49 20.96 9.86
C GLY A 125 -26.64 22.19 9.52
N LYS A 126 -26.10 22.90 10.52
CA LYS A 126 -25.13 23.99 10.33
C LYS A 126 -23.72 23.46 10.62
N GLU A 127 -22.78 23.79 9.74
CA GLU A 127 -21.37 23.53 9.97
C GLU A 127 -20.85 24.50 11.05
N THR A 128 -20.29 23.95 12.11
CA THR A 128 -19.75 24.71 13.26
C THR A 128 -18.34 24.22 13.58
N PRO A 129 -17.44 25.09 14.03
CA PRO A 129 -16.11 24.65 14.45
C PRO A 129 -16.24 23.74 15.68
N ASN A 130 -15.55 22.60 15.67
CA ASN A 130 -15.51 21.66 16.76
C ASN A 130 -14.60 22.18 17.87
N VAL A 131 -15.05 23.16 18.65
CA VAL A 131 -14.26 23.80 19.71
C VAL A 131 -14.73 23.40 21.11
N VAL A 132 -13.80 23.43 22.08
CA VAL A 132 -14.07 23.07 23.49
C VAL A 132 -15.15 23.96 24.11
N ALA A 133 -15.17 25.25 23.78
CA ALA A 133 -16.22 26.18 24.20
C ALA A 133 -16.64 27.06 23.02
N SER A 134 -17.91 27.01 22.65
CA SER A 134 -18.47 27.87 21.60
C SER A 134 -18.79 29.24 22.17
N THR A 135 -18.27 30.31 21.55
CA THR A 135 -18.56 31.71 21.91
C THR A 135 -19.54 32.38 20.93
N GLY A 136 -20.22 31.62 20.06
CA GLY A 136 -21.19 32.12 19.07
C GLY A 136 -20.71 31.93 17.63
N ASP A 137 -20.88 32.95 16.78
CA ASP A 137 -20.46 32.91 15.38
C ASP A 137 -18.95 33.19 15.17
N ASN A 138 -18.23 33.56 16.23
CA ASN A 138 -16.79 33.83 16.18
C ASN A 138 -15.99 32.67 16.81
N CYS A 139 -14.85 32.32 16.19
CA CYS A 139 -13.95 31.28 16.69
C CYS A 139 -12.66 31.91 17.22
N GLU A 140 -12.43 31.81 18.53
CA GLU A 140 -11.20 32.27 19.20
C GLU A 140 -10.11 31.19 19.29
N TYR A 141 -10.47 29.95 18.92
CA TYR A 141 -9.58 28.80 19.01
C TYR A 141 -8.88 28.54 17.69
N PHE A 142 -7.63 28.12 17.80
CA PHE A 142 -6.93 27.39 16.75
C PHE A 142 -6.54 26.02 17.28
N GLN A 143 -6.41 25.05 16.38
CA GLN A 143 -6.11 23.67 16.69
C GLN A 143 -4.67 23.34 16.32
N ILE A 144 -3.92 22.76 17.25
CA ILE A 144 -2.62 22.17 16.96
C ILE A 144 -2.89 20.79 16.36
N PRO A 145 -2.40 20.50 15.13
CA PRO A 145 -2.56 19.19 14.55
C PRO A 145 -1.87 18.13 15.41
N PRO A 146 -2.40 16.89 15.47
CA PRO A 146 -1.71 15.80 16.14
C PRO A 146 -0.27 15.65 15.64
N SER A 147 0.71 15.64 16.55
CA SER A 147 2.12 15.48 16.21
C SER A 147 2.85 14.60 17.23
N ILE A 148 3.82 13.81 16.74
CA ILE A 148 4.87 13.23 17.58
C ILE A 148 5.91 14.33 17.80
N ASN A 149 6.18 14.68 19.05
CA ASN A 149 7.03 15.82 19.42
C ASN A 149 8.51 15.46 19.46
N GLN A 150 8.93 14.63 18.49
CA GLN A 150 10.32 14.27 18.24
C GLN A 150 10.46 13.77 16.80
N PRO A 151 11.67 13.82 16.21
CA PRO A 151 11.89 13.34 14.85
C PRO A 151 11.50 11.87 14.68
N ALA A 152 10.49 11.65 13.83
CA ALA A 152 9.93 10.34 13.53
C ALA A 152 9.50 10.27 12.06
N ARG A 153 9.45 9.07 11.50
CA ARG A 153 8.97 8.84 10.13
C ARG A 153 8.06 7.62 10.04
N LEU A 154 7.11 7.68 9.13
CA LEU A 154 6.34 6.52 8.69
C LEU A 154 7.18 5.79 7.63
N PHE A 155 7.74 4.64 7.99
CA PHE A 155 8.48 3.78 7.08
C PHE A 155 7.51 2.84 6.37
N ASN A 156 7.72 2.64 5.07
CA ASN A 156 7.01 1.65 4.28
C ASN A 156 7.97 0.92 3.34
N ALA A 157 7.67 -0.33 3.01
CA ALA A 157 8.41 -1.12 2.03
C ALA A 157 7.59 -2.33 1.56
N TYR A 158 7.85 -2.79 0.35
CA TYR A 158 7.50 -4.16 -0.03
C TYR A 158 8.42 -5.15 0.68
N LEU A 159 7.90 -6.33 1.01
CA LEU A 159 8.56 -7.30 1.87
C LEU A 159 8.70 -8.64 1.18
N LYS A 160 9.74 -9.37 1.60
CA LYS A 160 9.93 -10.79 1.29
C LYS A 160 10.32 -11.57 2.55
N PRO A 161 10.18 -12.91 2.54
CA PRO A 161 10.61 -13.73 3.68
C PRO A 161 12.09 -13.56 3.98
N GLY A 162 12.43 -13.47 5.27
CA GLY A 162 13.80 -13.52 5.76
C GLY A 162 14.40 -14.92 5.66
N ALA A 163 15.74 -14.99 5.59
CA ALA A 163 16.43 -16.27 5.70
C ALA A 163 16.38 -16.79 7.15
N THR A 164 16.67 -18.08 7.36
CA THR A 164 16.72 -18.66 8.71
C THR A 164 17.65 -17.86 9.62
N GLY A 165 17.13 -17.38 10.76
CA GLY A 165 17.86 -16.56 11.73
C GLY A 165 17.63 -15.05 11.58
N GLN A 166 17.13 -14.58 10.43
CA GLN A 166 16.69 -13.19 10.20
C GLN A 166 15.27 -12.95 10.73
N SER A 167 14.75 -11.73 10.60
CA SER A 167 13.34 -11.44 10.83
C SER A 167 12.45 -12.22 9.86
N THR A 168 11.19 -12.50 10.23
CA THR A 168 10.23 -13.21 9.37
C THR A 168 10.08 -12.53 8.01
N TRP A 169 10.02 -11.20 8.02
CA TRP A 169 9.92 -10.37 6.84
C TRP A 169 11.08 -9.38 6.80
N LYS A 170 11.61 -9.14 5.60
CA LYS A 170 12.58 -8.07 5.33
C LYS A 170 12.16 -7.24 4.12
N PRO A 171 12.48 -5.94 4.10
CA PRO A 171 12.31 -5.11 2.91
C PRO A 171 12.98 -5.71 1.67
N CYS A 172 12.29 -5.67 0.54
CA CYS A 172 12.87 -5.97 -0.76
C CYS A 172 13.93 -4.92 -1.13
N GLY A 173 15.02 -5.37 -1.72
CA GLY A 173 16.01 -4.50 -2.35
C GLY A 173 15.49 -3.91 -3.67
N GLU A 174 16.21 -2.91 -4.19
CA GLU A 174 15.86 -2.19 -5.42
C GLU A 174 15.71 -3.09 -6.67
N TRP A 175 16.48 -4.18 -6.71
CA TRP A 175 16.54 -5.14 -7.82
C TRP A 175 15.80 -6.44 -7.55
N GLU A 176 14.95 -6.46 -6.52
CA GLU A 176 14.18 -7.64 -6.13
C GLU A 176 12.71 -7.42 -6.45
N ASP A 177 12.10 -8.37 -7.15
CA ASP A 177 10.69 -8.27 -7.54
C ASP A 177 9.79 -8.56 -6.32
N PRO A 178 8.96 -7.60 -5.87
CA PRO A 178 8.08 -7.79 -4.72
C PRO A 178 6.75 -8.45 -5.07
N VAL A 179 6.42 -8.65 -6.35
CA VAL A 179 5.10 -9.10 -6.79
C VAL A 179 5.00 -10.63 -6.70
N CYS A 180 3.93 -11.12 -6.07
CA CYS A 180 3.61 -12.54 -6.01
C CYS A 180 2.89 -13.03 -7.27
N GLY A 181 2.05 -12.17 -7.86
CA GLY A 181 1.33 -12.43 -9.10
C GLY A 181 0.47 -11.23 -9.52
N TYR A 182 -0.06 -11.28 -10.73
CA TYR A 182 -0.93 -10.24 -11.28
C TYR A 182 -2.35 -10.76 -11.46
N ILE A 183 -3.34 -9.93 -11.20
CA ILE A 183 -4.76 -10.23 -11.36
C ILE A 183 -5.32 -9.22 -12.35
N MET A 184 -5.92 -9.71 -13.42
CA MET A 184 -6.61 -8.87 -14.39
C MET A 184 -8.11 -9.15 -14.30
N TYR A 185 -8.87 -8.09 -14.05
CA TYR A 185 -10.33 -8.13 -14.16
C TYR A 185 -10.72 -7.86 -15.61
N ASN A 186 -11.40 -8.83 -16.22
CA ASN A 186 -11.96 -8.69 -17.57
C ASN A 186 -13.43 -8.25 -17.46
N SER A 187 -13.70 -7.02 -17.90
CA SER A 187 -15.05 -6.47 -17.86
C SER A 187 -15.98 -7.06 -18.92
N ALA A 188 -15.45 -7.68 -19.98
CA ALA A 188 -16.25 -8.20 -21.08
C ALA A 188 -17.04 -9.47 -20.71
N ASP A 189 -16.45 -10.35 -19.90
CA ASP A 189 -17.04 -11.63 -19.50
C ASP A 189 -17.12 -11.81 -17.97
N LEU A 190 -16.81 -10.74 -17.21
CA LEU A 190 -16.77 -10.74 -15.74
C LEU A 190 -15.89 -11.86 -15.17
N SER A 191 -14.74 -12.12 -15.82
CA SER A 191 -13.77 -13.10 -15.34
C SER A 191 -12.58 -12.45 -14.63
N LEU A 192 -11.89 -13.23 -13.80
CA LEU A 192 -10.57 -12.89 -13.28
C LEU A 192 -9.52 -13.78 -13.92
N GLN A 193 -8.46 -13.17 -14.41
CA GLN A 193 -7.27 -13.88 -14.87
C GLN A 193 -6.13 -13.63 -13.91
N VAL A 194 -5.54 -14.71 -13.43
CA VAL A 194 -4.44 -14.70 -12.47
C VAL A 194 -3.18 -15.13 -13.19
N PHE A 195 -2.15 -14.31 -13.11
CA PHE A 195 -0.84 -14.50 -13.71
C PHE A 195 0.23 -14.63 -12.63
N THR A 196 1.29 -15.37 -12.93
CA THR A 196 2.49 -15.45 -12.09
C THR A 196 3.19 -14.09 -12.02
N SER A 197 4.16 -13.94 -11.10
CA SER A 197 5.05 -12.76 -11.05
C SER A 197 5.81 -12.53 -12.38
N ALA A 198 6.05 -13.58 -13.15
CA ALA A 198 6.66 -13.49 -14.47
C ALA A 198 5.67 -13.04 -15.57
N GLY A 199 4.36 -13.03 -15.31
CA GLY A 199 3.33 -12.67 -16.28
C GLY A 199 2.73 -13.85 -17.06
N ASP A 200 2.99 -15.09 -16.64
CA ASP A 200 2.41 -16.30 -17.27
C ASP A 200 1.03 -16.61 -16.68
N LEU A 201 0.07 -17.00 -17.51
CA LEU A 201 -1.29 -17.32 -17.04
C LEU A 201 -1.27 -18.54 -16.11
N ARG A 202 -1.75 -18.36 -14.87
CA ARG A 202 -1.79 -19.39 -13.82
C ARG A 202 -3.19 -19.95 -13.64
N ALA A 203 -4.21 -19.11 -13.67
CA ALA A 203 -5.62 -19.52 -13.53
C ALA A 203 -6.56 -18.49 -14.16
N GLU A 204 -7.70 -18.96 -14.64
CA GLU A 204 -8.84 -18.15 -15.03
C GLU A 204 -10.05 -18.53 -14.18
N ILE A 205 -10.75 -17.54 -13.64
CA ILE A 205 -11.92 -17.70 -12.80
C ILE A 205 -13.11 -17.10 -13.53
N LEU A 206 -14.06 -17.96 -13.86
CA LEU A 206 -15.28 -17.59 -14.57
C LEU A 206 -16.47 -17.76 -13.66
N ILE A 207 -17.37 -16.79 -13.69
CA ILE A 207 -18.67 -16.91 -13.06
C ILE A 207 -19.67 -17.32 -14.14
N SER A 208 -20.23 -18.51 -14.00
CA SER A 208 -21.38 -18.93 -14.81
C SER A 208 -22.65 -18.82 -13.98
N GLU A 209 -23.77 -18.47 -14.61
CA GLU A 209 -25.08 -18.78 -14.03
C GLU A 209 -25.28 -20.30 -14.16
N SER A 210 -25.59 -20.98 -13.06
CA SER A 210 -25.92 -22.41 -13.12
C SER A 210 -27.41 -22.60 -13.48
N ASN A 211 -27.80 -23.80 -13.90
CA ASN A 211 -29.21 -24.12 -14.20
C ASN A 211 -30.13 -24.03 -12.97
N THR A 212 -29.55 -23.93 -11.79
CA THR A 212 -30.21 -23.52 -10.54
C THR A 212 -29.86 -22.06 -10.32
N THR A 213 -30.77 -21.19 -9.88
CA THR A 213 -30.60 -19.72 -9.77
C THR A 213 -29.38 -19.18 -8.98
N ALA A 214 -28.45 -20.04 -8.55
CA ALA A 214 -27.14 -19.70 -8.03
C ALA A 214 -26.10 -19.50 -9.16
N LYS A 215 -25.21 -18.53 -8.97
CA LYS A 215 -24.00 -18.39 -9.78
C LYS A 215 -23.03 -19.54 -9.40
N ALA A 216 -21.97 -19.76 -10.16
CA ALA A 216 -20.94 -20.74 -9.82
C ALA A 216 -19.60 -20.23 -10.33
N ALA A 217 -18.59 -20.22 -9.46
CA ALA A 217 -17.23 -19.88 -9.84
C ALA A 217 -16.50 -21.15 -10.30
N HIS A 218 -15.96 -21.11 -11.52
CA HIS A 218 -15.17 -22.19 -12.09
C HIS A 218 -13.73 -21.72 -12.28
N VAL A 219 -12.79 -22.39 -11.61
CA VAL A 219 -11.36 -22.15 -11.77
C VAL A 219 -10.81 -23.09 -12.83
N TYR A 220 -10.28 -22.51 -13.89
CA TYR A 220 -9.61 -23.22 -14.97
C TYR A 220 -8.12 -22.93 -14.92
N GLN A 221 -7.32 -23.97 -14.79
CA GLN A 221 -5.86 -23.86 -14.86
C GLN A 221 -5.44 -24.37 -16.24
N PRO A 222 -4.73 -23.56 -17.06
CA PRO A 222 -4.20 -24.06 -18.31
C PRO A 222 -3.18 -25.19 -18.03
N PRO A 223 -3.03 -26.18 -18.93
CA PRO A 223 -2.13 -27.30 -18.72
C PRO A 223 -0.71 -26.80 -18.93
N MET A 224 0.07 -26.72 -17.86
CA MET A 224 1.47 -26.28 -17.92
C MET A 224 2.42 -27.30 -18.58
N SER A 225 1.90 -28.38 -19.18
CA SER A 225 2.68 -29.52 -19.67
C SER A 225 3.00 -29.50 -21.17
N ASP A 226 2.40 -28.60 -21.95
CA ASP A 226 2.48 -28.63 -23.42
C ASP A 226 3.33 -27.47 -24.01
N GLY A 227 4.22 -26.86 -23.21
CA GLY A 227 5.24 -25.90 -23.69
C GLY A 227 4.74 -24.51 -24.10
N VAL A 228 3.42 -24.28 -24.15
CA VAL A 228 2.80 -22.97 -24.42
C VAL A 228 2.86 -22.05 -23.21
N PHE A 229 2.74 -22.63 -22.01
CA PHE A 229 2.93 -21.98 -20.72
C PHE A 229 4.15 -22.61 -20.07
N GLU A 230 5.20 -21.83 -19.85
CA GLU A 230 6.41 -22.34 -19.19
C GLU A 230 6.06 -22.77 -17.76
N PRO A 231 6.51 -23.96 -17.29
CA PRO A 231 6.39 -24.27 -15.88
C PRO A 231 7.11 -23.17 -15.09
N PRO A 232 6.53 -22.68 -13.98
CA PRO A 232 7.06 -21.55 -13.24
C PRO A 232 8.52 -21.86 -12.89
N LEU A 233 9.42 -20.96 -13.31
CA LEU A 233 10.83 -21.00 -12.95
C LEU A 233 10.90 -20.95 -11.42
N THR A 234 11.01 -22.12 -10.83
CA THR A 234 11.04 -22.28 -9.37
C THR A 234 12.49 -22.18 -8.94
N ASP A 235 13.03 -20.96 -8.93
CA ASP A 235 14.10 -20.68 -7.99
C ASP A 235 13.54 -20.98 -6.60
N ALA A 236 14.21 -21.84 -5.83
CA ALA A 236 13.76 -22.21 -4.48
C ALA A 236 13.55 -20.97 -3.60
N ASN A 237 14.24 -19.86 -3.92
CA ASN A 237 14.11 -18.57 -3.24
C ASN A 237 12.82 -17.80 -3.55
N GLU A 238 12.08 -18.15 -4.62
CA GLU A 238 10.84 -17.49 -5.03
C GLU A 238 9.59 -18.34 -4.82
N GLN A 239 9.73 -19.58 -4.32
CA GLN A 239 8.61 -20.50 -4.07
C GLN A 239 7.52 -19.90 -3.17
N TRP A 240 7.88 -19.00 -2.25
CA TRP A 240 6.92 -18.32 -1.37
C TRP A 240 5.92 -17.46 -2.15
N LYS A 241 6.31 -16.84 -3.27
CA LYS A 241 5.42 -16.07 -4.16
C LYS A 241 4.33 -16.98 -4.75
N ALA A 242 4.76 -18.12 -5.28
CA ALA A 242 3.88 -19.12 -5.85
C ALA A 242 2.92 -19.69 -4.79
N ASN A 243 3.40 -19.93 -3.56
CA ASN A 243 2.54 -20.40 -2.47
C ASN A 243 1.45 -19.39 -2.12
N ILE A 244 1.79 -18.10 -1.97
CA ILE A 244 0.81 -17.04 -1.70
C ILE A 244 -0.21 -16.93 -2.84
N LEU A 245 0.26 -17.00 -4.09
CA LEU A 245 -0.61 -16.95 -5.26
C LEU A 245 -1.54 -18.17 -5.35
N ASP A 246 -1.02 -19.36 -5.07
CA ASP A 246 -1.80 -20.60 -5.09
C ASP A 246 -2.83 -20.61 -3.95
N ASP A 247 -2.48 -20.13 -2.76
CA ASP A 247 -3.40 -19.94 -1.63
C ASP A 247 -4.54 -18.97 -2.01
N PHE A 248 -4.21 -17.86 -2.68
CA PHE A 248 -5.21 -16.92 -3.21
C PHE A 248 -6.13 -17.58 -4.24
N ILE A 249 -5.59 -18.37 -5.16
CA ILE A 249 -6.37 -19.14 -6.15
C ILE A 249 -7.27 -20.18 -5.47
N GLN A 250 -6.84 -20.80 -4.37
CA GLN A 250 -7.72 -21.70 -3.61
C GLN A 250 -8.90 -20.93 -3.02
N SER A 251 -8.69 -19.74 -2.45
CA SER A 251 -9.79 -18.90 -1.95
C SER A 251 -10.77 -18.51 -3.07
N LEU A 252 -10.27 -18.23 -4.28
CA LEU A 252 -11.10 -17.96 -5.46
C LEU A 252 -11.92 -19.16 -5.97
N LYS A 253 -11.68 -20.38 -5.47
CA LYS A 253 -12.59 -21.52 -5.75
C LYS A 253 -13.91 -21.41 -4.99
N THR A 254 -13.94 -20.64 -3.89
CA THR A 254 -15.16 -20.36 -3.16
C THR A 254 -15.99 -19.35 -3.95
N GLU A 255 -17.21 -19.74 -4.33
CA GLU A 255 -18.08 -18.97 -5.23
C GLU A 255 -18.27 -17.52 -4.76
N HIS A 256 -18.70 -17.34 -3.51
CA HIS A 256 -18.96 -16.02 -2.94
C HIS A 256 -17.69 -15.19 -2.82
N TYR A 257 -16.53 -15.82 -2.59
CA TYR A 257 -15.25 -15.13 -2.52
C TYR A 257 -14.85 -14.58 -3.90
N ALA A 258 -14.94 -15.41 -4.95
CA ALA A 258 -14.66 -15.00 -6.32
C ALA A 258 -15.59 -13.87 -6.80
N LEU A 259 -16.90 -13.99 -6.53
CA LEU A 259 -17.89 -12.95 -6.82
C LEU A 259 -17.50 -11.63 -6.16
N ARG A 260 -17.19 -11.68 -4.87
CA ARG A 260 -16.82 -10.48 -4.12
C ARG A 260 -15.50 -9.87 -4.63
N MET A 261 -14.52 -10.70 -4.98
CA MET A 261 -13.27 -10.22 -5.56
C MET A 261 -13.47 -9.52 -6.90
N ILE A 262 -14.39 -10.02 -7.74
CA ILE A 262 -14.76 -9.38 -9.00
C ILE A 262 -15.42 -8.02 -8.76
N GLU A 263 -16.32 -7.92 -7.78
CA GLU A 263 -16.93 -6.64 -7.38
C GLU A 263 -15.87 -5.65 -6.91
N ILE A 264 -14.99 -6.06 -5.97
CA ILE A 264 -13.95 -5.19 -5.41
C ILE A 264 -13.03 -4.66 -6.51
N LEU A 265 -12.51 -5.54 -7.38
CA LEU A 265 -11.58 -5.15 -8.44
C LEU A 265 -12.26 -4.34 -9.55
N GLY A 266 -13.51 -4.67 -9.89
CA GLY A 266 -14.32 -3.91 -10.84
C GLY A 266 -14.60 -2.49 -10.35
N ASP A 267 -15.06 -2.36 -9.10
CA ASP A 267 -15.35 -1.07 -8.48
C ASP A 267 -14.07 -0.24 -8.30
N ALA A 268 -12.97 -0.85 -7.84
CA ALA A 268 -11.67 -0.21 -7.74
C ALA A 268 -11.19 0.31 -9.11
N SER A 269 -11.30 -0.51 -10.16
CA SER A 269 -10.92 -0.12 -11.52
C SER A 269 -11.75 1.04 -12.06
N SER A 270 -13.00 1.20 -11.63
CA SER A 270 -13.89 2.28 -12.08
C SER A 270 -13.67 3.62 -11.36
N CYS A 271 -13.19 3.59 -10.11
CA CYS A 271 -13.06 4.79 -9.25
C CYS A 271 -11.69 5.47 -9.34
N MET A 272 -10.66 4.71 -9.67
CA MET A 272 -9.29 5.19 -9.69
C MET A 272 -8.96 5.98 -10.96
N ALA A 273 -7.91 6.80 -10.88
CA ALA A 273 -7.42 7.62 -11.98
C ALA A 273 -6.98 6.75 -13.18
N PRO A 274 -7.11 7.29 -14.42
CA PRO A 274 -6.76 6.55 -15.62
C PRO A 274 -5.26 6.21 -15.61
N PRO A 275 -4.88 5.04 -16.16
CA PRO A 275 -3.49 4.65 -16.27
C PRO A 275 -2.71 5.61 -17.20
N ALA A 276 -1.38 5.58 -17.11
CA ALA A 276 -0.51 6.39 -17.95
C ALA A 276 -0.78 6.18 -19.46
N GLU A 277 -0.54 7.21 -20.28
CA GLU A 277 -0.79 7.17 -21.74
C GLU A 277 -0.05 6.03 -22.46
N SER A 278 1.13 5.66 -21.96
CA SER A 278 1.91 4.54 -22.48
C SER A 278 1.19 3.20 -22.33
N TYR A 279 0.28 3.05 -21.36
CA TYR A 279 -0.56 1.86 -21.22
C TYR A 279 -1.89 2.01 -21.94
N SER A 280 -2.53 3.20 -21.92
CA SER A 280 -3.83 3.42 -22.59
C SER A 280 -3.77 3.26 -24.11
N SER A 281 -2.58 3.45 -24.69
CA SER A 281 -2.29 3.19 -26.11
C SER A 281 -2.13 1.71 -26.46
N ILE A 282 -2.08 0.81 -25.47
CA ILE A 282 -1.91 -0.63 -25.65
C ILE A 282 -3.29 -1.31 -25.69
N MET A 283 -3.43 -2.32 -26.56
CA MET A 283 -4.67 -3.10 -26.75
C MET A 283 -5.24 -3.66 -25.43
N ASN A 284 -4.39 -3.94 -24.43
CA ASN A 284 -4.81 -4.46 -23.12
C ASN A 284 -5.56 -3.48 -22.23
N ALA A 285 -5.35 -2.18 -22.41
CA ALA A 285 -6.14 -1.18 -21.70
C ALA A 285 -7.63 -1.28 -22.05
N ALA A 286 -7.97 -1.84 -23.22
CA ALA A 286 -9.36 -2.10 -23.60
C ALA A 286 -9.99 -3.29 -22.85
N PHE A 287 -9.18 -4.21 -22.32
CA PHE A 287 -9.67 -5.47 -21.72
C PHE A 287 -9.64 -5.47 -20.20
N GLY A 288 -8.81 -4.64 -19.58
CA GLY A 288 -8.82 -4.52 -18.13
C GLY A 288 -7.59 -3.82 -17.56
N ARG A 289 -7.66 -3.57 -16.27
CA ARG A 289 -6.58 -3.03 -15.47
C ARG A 289 -5.94 -4.14 -14.63
N PRO A 290 -4.62 -4.32 -14.70
CA PRO A 290 -3.91 -5.28 -13.88
C PRO A 290 -3.70 -4.74 -12.46
N PHE A 291 -3.98 -5.60 -11.49
CA PHE A 291 -3.62 -5.42 -10.08
C PHE A 291 -2.50 -6.40 -9.73
N ALA A 292 -1.61 -6.04 -8.84
CA ALA A 292 -0.57 -6.91 -8.32
C ALA A 292 -0.92 -7.37 -6.91
N LEU A 293 -0.66 -8.64 -6.63
CA LEU A 293 -0.64 -9.20 -5.30
C LEU A 293 0.78 -9.08 -4.74
N ALA A 294 0.96 -8.37 -3.64
CA ALA A 294 2.29 -8.17 -3.04
C ALA A 294 2.20 -8.06 -1.51
N ILE A 295 3.28 -8.42 -0.81
CA ILE A 295 3.39 -8.19 0.63
C ILE A 295 4.10 -6.85 0.85
N ALA A 296 3.52 -6.00 1.68
CA ALA A 296 4.13 -4.74 2.10
C ALA A 296 3.93 -4.53 3.60
N GLY A 297 4.70 -3.64 4.20
CA GLY A 297 4.50 -3.32 5.61
C GLY A 297 4.90 -1.90 5.99
N TRP A 298 4.42 -1.51 7.16
CA TRP A 298 4.59 -0.17 7.71
C TRP A 298 5.10 -0.21 9.14
N SER A 299 5.88 0.79 9.53
CA SER A 299 6.29 1.01 10.92
C SER A 299 6.51 2.50 11.18
N ILE A 300 6.53 2.89 12.45
CA ILE A 300 6.90 4.23 12.88
C ILE A 300 8.30 4.17 13.49
N GLU A 301 9.26 4.75 12.79
CA GLU A 301 10.67 4.76 13.19
C GLU A 301 11.01 6.10 13.85
N LEU A 302 11.59 6.02 15.04
CA LEU A 302 12.13 7.17 15.76
C LEU A 302 13.62 7.35 15.43
N ASN A 303 14.05 8.60 15.31
CA ASN A 303 15.46 8.92 15.03
C ASN A 303 16.40 8.53 16.19
N HIS A 304 15.93 8.70 17.43
CA HIS A 304 16.64 8.35 18.64
C HIS A 304 15.65 7.82 19.70
N GLU A 305 16.16 7.50 20.89
CA GLU A 305 15.35 7.08 22.03
C GLU A 305 14.22 8.08 22.35
N GLU A 306 13.14 7.61 22.97
CA GLU A 306 12.03 8.48 23.35
C GLU A 306 12.49 9.64 24.25
N LEU A 307 12.22 10.88 23.83
CA LEU A 307 12.47 12.07 24.63
C LEU A 307 11.72 11.98 25.96
N GLN A 308 12.48 12.11 27.05
CA GLN A 308 11.93 12.16 28.39
C GLN A 308 11.94 13.60 28.91
N PRO A 309 11.00 13.97 29.80
CA PRO A 309 11.06 15.23 30.53
C PRO A 309 12.43 15.40 31.21
N GLN A 310 13.07 16.56 31.03
CA GLN A 310 14.42 16.86 31.54
C GLN A 310 14.42 17.65 32.87
N THR A 311 13.23 17.84 33.47
CA THR A 311 13.09 18.52 34.77
C THR A 311 13.54 17.61 35.92
N SER A 312 14.41 18.11 36.78
CA SER A 312 14.91 17.43 37.97
C SER A 312 13.97 17.53 39.17
N LEU A 313 12.89 18.31 39.05
CA LEU A 313 11.94 18.51 40.13
C LEU A 313 11.05 17.28 40.34
N GLN A 314 11.15 16.73 41.55
CA GLN A 314 10.48 15.52 42.03
C GLN A 314 8.94 15.59 42.06
N ASN A 315 8.33 16.70 41.66
CA ASN A 315 6.87 16.92 41.70
C ASN A 315 6.08 16.18 40.60
N LEU A 316 6.72 15.26 39.87
CA LEU A 316 6.04 14.29 39.02
C LEU A 316 5.36 13.16 39.84
N THR A 317 5.59 13.09 41.15
CA THR A 317 4.92 12.12 42.05
C THR A 317 3.40 12.24 41.97
N GLY A 318 2.77 11.31 41.23
CA GLY A 318 1.31 11.18 41.09
C GLY A 318 0.76 11.47 39.69
N LYS A 319 1.54 12.05 38.78
CA LYS A 319 1.13 12.21 37.36
C LYS A 319 1.75 11.08 36.54
N SER A 320 0.93 10.09 36.17
CA SER A 320 1.33 9.03 35.22
C SER A 320 1.29 9.62 33.82
N TYR A 321 2.45 9.80 33.19
CA TYR A 321 2.54 10.16 31.78
C TYR A 321 2.66 8.87 30.96
N GLN A 322 1.91 8.80 29.86
CA GLN A 322 2.06 7.72 28.89
C GLN A 322 3.39 7.90 28.16
N LYS A 323 4.16 6.83 28.06
CA LYS A 323 5.35 6.82 27.23
C LYS A 323 4.94 6.82 25.77
N LEU A 324 5.75 7.39 24.90
CA LEU A 324 5.54 7.35 23.45
C LEU A 324 5.33 5.93 22.94
N TYR A 325 6.05 4.96 23.52
CA TYR A 325 5.90 3.53 23.18
C TYR A 325 4.53 2.94 23.53
N ASP A 326 3.79 3.55 24.46
CA ASP A 326 2.46 3.11 24.88
C ASP A 326 1.35 3.64 23.94
N TYR A 327 1.66 4.57 23.04
CA TYR A 327 0.68 5.10 22.08
C TYR A 327 0.47 4.11 20.93
N GLU A 328 -0.79 3.77 20.69
CA GLU A 328 -1.26 3.03 19.53
C GLU A 328 -1.82 4.02 18.50
N LEU A 329 -1.06 4.23 17.43
CA LEU A 329 -1.43 5.18 16.38
C LEU A 329 -2.14 4.44 15.24
N PRO A 330 -3.37 4.82 14.87
CA PRO A 330 -4.10 4.14 13.80
C PRO A 330 -3.38 4.34 12.46
N LEU A 331 -3.31 3.28 11.66
CA LEU A 331 -2.77 3.28 10.31
C LEU A 331 -3.92 3.18 9.32
N HIS A 332 -4.16 4.26 8.59
CA HIS A 332 -5.09 4.25 7.46
C HIS A 332 -4.33 3.82 6.21
N LEU A 333 -4.65 2.63 5.71
CA LEU A 333 -4.15 2.09 4.45
C LEU A 333 -5.13 2.41 3.32
N GLY A 334 -4.62 3.09 2.30
CA GLY A 334 -5.40 3.63 1.20
C GLY A 334 -6.25 4.83 1.60
N LEU A 335 -6.61 5.67 0.64
CA LEU A 335 -7.47 6.85 0.82
C LEU A 335 -8.46 6.93 -0.32
N LYS A 336 -9.72 6.56 -0.06
CA LYS A 336 -10.79 6.47 -1.08
C LYS A 336 -11.03 7.80 -1.80
N GLU A 337 -10.83 8.92 -1.12
CA GLU A 337 -11.06 10.26 -1.67
C GLU A 337 -10.03 10.65 -2.73
N TYR A 338 -8.91 9.94 -2.77
CA TYR A 338 -7.81 10.19 -3.68
C TYR A 338 -7.89 9.20 -4.84
N SER A 339 -8.23 9.70 -6.03
CA SER A 339 -8.29 8.88 -7.24
C SER A 339 -6.93 8.29 -7.63
N ASP A 340 -5.83 8.88 -7.15
CA ASP A 340 -4.46 8.42 -7.37
C ASP A 340 -3.96 7.44 -6.29
N ASP A 341 -4.85 6.87 -5.48
CA ASP A 341 -4.54 5.74 -4.60
C ASP A 341 -4.72 4.40 -5.34
N GLY A 342 -3.68 3.58 -5.31
CA GLY A 342 -3.67 2.27 -5.96
C GLY A 342 -4.23 1.10 -5.13
N LEU A 343 -4.61 1.27 -3.85
CA LEU A 343 -5.00 0.13 -3.02
C LEU A 343 -6.41 -0.38 -3.32
N ALA A 344 -6.57 -1.59 -3.88
CA ALA A 344 -7.88 -2.23 -4.09
C ALA A 344 -8.42 -3.00 -2.86
N ALA A 345 -7.53 -3.68 -2.15
CA ALA A 345 -7.85 -4.34 -0.89
C ALA A 345 -6.57 -4.71 -0.15
N TYR A 346 -6.69 -4.98 1.15
CA TYR A 346 -5.64 -5.65 1.90
C TYR A 346 -6.17 -6.78 2.76
N MET A 347 -5.30 -7.75 3.03
CA MET A 347 -5.55 -8.88 3.92
C MET A 347 -4.44 -8.92 4.99
N PRO A 348 -4.79 -9.08 6.28
CA PRO A 348 -3.80 -9.25 7.32
C PRO A 348 -3.06 -10.58 7.15
N LEU A 349 -1.87 -10.70 7.75
CA LEU A 349 -1.21 -12.01 7.85
C LEU A 349 -1.80 -12.84 9.00
N ARG A 350 -1.77 -14.16 8.85
CA ARG A 350 -2.31 -15.07 9.86
C ARG A 350 -1.44 -15.08 11.11
N SER A 351 -2.07 -15.12 12.29
CA SER A 351 -1.35 -15.14 13.57
C SER A 351 -0.67 -16.48 13.87
N ASP A 352 -1.19 -17.59 13.33
CA ASP A 352 -0.61 -18.93 13.48
C ASP A 352 0.58 -19.17 12.52
N THR A 353 0.53 -18.55 11.35
CA THR A 353 1.48 -18.70 10.25
C THR A 353 1.80 -17.31 9.68
N PRO A 354 2.69 -16.54 10.33
CA PRO A 354 2.93 -15.11 10.03
C PRO A 354 3.64 -14.87 8.68
N THR A 355 3.78 -15.90 7.86
CA THR A 355 4.28 -15.87 6.48
C THR A 355 3.17 -16.01 5.44
N GLN A 356 1.93 -16.33 5.86
CA GLN A 356 0.78 -16.52 4.99
C GLN A 356 -0.30 -15.45 5.22
N PRO A 357 -0.91 -14.90 4.16
CA PRO A 357 -2.08 -14.03 4.29
C PRO A 357 -3.31 -14.78 4.81
N ASP A 358 -4.14 -14.08 5.58
CA ASP A 358 -5.47 -14.54 5.98
C ASP A 358 -6.49 -14.11 4.92
N PHE A 359 -6.63 -14.89 3.86
CA PHE A 359 -7.60 -14.61 2.80
C PHE A 359 -9.06 -14.71 3.26
N SER A 360 -9.34 -15.19 4.49
CA SER A 360 -10.70 -15.16 5.04
C SER A 360 -11.15 -13.74 5.44
N LYS A 361 -10.21 -12.78 5.55
CA LYS A 361 -10.51 -11.39 5.93
C LYS A 361 -10.03 -10.44 4.85
N ILE A 362 -10.97 -9.73 4.24
CA ILE A 362 -10.68 -8.73 3.20
C ILE A 362 -11.06 -7.36 3.72
N PHE A 363 -10.13 -6.40 3.70
CA PHE A 363 -10.41 -5.01 4.02
C PHE A 363 -10.42 -4.19 2.74
N THR A 364 -11.52 -3.46 2.50
CA THR A 364 -11.72 -2.73 1.25
C THR A 364 -12.62 -1.50 1.40
N PHE A 365 -12.50 -0.55 0.48
CA PHE A 365 -13.39 0.62 0.37
C PHE A 365 -14.65 0.36 -0.47
N TRP A 366 -14.67 -0.77 -1.18
CA TRP A 366 -15.67 -1.12 -2.21
C TRP A 366 -16.58 -2.24 -1.71
N LEU A 367 -17.43 -1.91 -0.75
CA LEU A 367 -18.52 -2.79 -0.34
C LEU A 367 -19.75 -2.47 -1.19
N SER A 368 -20.15 -3.39 -2.05
CA SER A 368 -21.44 -3.30 -2.73
C SER A 368 -22.58 -3.34 -1.70
N GLY A 369 -23.59 -2.47 -1.84
CA GLY A 369 -24.61 -2.14 -0.84
C GLY A 369 -25.63 -3.23 -0.48
N ALA A 370 -25.33 -4.51 -0.74
CA ALA A 370 -26.14 -5.62 -0.25
C ALA A 370 -25.80 -5.87 1.25
N PRO A 371 -26.78 -5.83 2.16
CA PRO A 371 -26.54 -6.16 3.56
C PRO A 371 -26.04 -7.61 3.68
N GLU A 372 -24.96 -7.80 4.43
CA GLU A 372 -24.27 -9.07 4.70
C GLU A 372 -25.11 -10.06 5.53
N THR A 373 -26.44 -10.01 5.47
CA THR A 373 -27.32 -10.79 6.33
C THR A 373 -27.42 -12.27 5.95
N ASP A 374 -26.87 -12.66 4.80
CA ASP A 374 -26.85 -14.06 4.32
C ASP A 374 -25.42 -14.56 3.95
N LEU A 375 -24.34 -13.87 4.37
CA LEU A 375 -22.99 -14.21 3.90
C LEU A 375 -22.32 -15.35 4.69
N ASN A 376 -21.93 -16.38 3.94
CA ASN A 376 -21.16 -17.58 4.26
C ASN A 376 -20.19 -17.52 5.47
N GLU A 377 -20.04 -18.68 6.13
CA GLU A 377 -19.02 -18.93 7.18
C GLU A 377 -17.56 -18.85 6.66
N ASP A 378 -17.32 -18.77 5.34
CA ASP A 378 -16.00 -18.99 4.73
C ASP A 378 -15.09 -17.73 4.69
N PHE A 379 -15.65 -16.51 4.61
CA PHE A 379 -14.87 -15.26 4.59
C PHE A 379 -15.73 -14.04 5.00
N VAL A 380 -15.06 -12.97 5.41
CA VAL A 380 -15.67 -11.70 5.84
C VAL A 380 -15.00 -10.51 5.15
N CYS A 381 -15.82 -9.58 4.65
CA CYS A 381 -15.35 -8.31 4.10
C CYS A 381 -15.58 -7.19 5.10
N HIS A 382 -14.51 -6.47 5.45
CA HIS A 382 -14.55 -5.36 6.37
C HIS A 382 -14.41 -4.03 5.61
N PRO A 383 -15.28 -3.04 5.88
CA PRO A 383 -15.02 -1.69 5.42
C PRO A 383 -13.73 -1.18 6.06
N ILE A 384 -12.91 -0.50 5.25
CA ILE A 384 -11.85 0.34 5.80
C ILE A 384 -12.54 1.55 6.45
N HIS A 385 -12.62 1.53 7.77
CA HIS A 385 -13.31 2.52 8.60
C HIS A 385 -12.44 2.81 9.82
N PRO A 386 -12.51 4.00 10.44
CA PRO A 386 -11.71 4.32 11.64
C PRO A 386 -11.76 3.29 12.77
N SER A 387 -12.85 2.52 12.89
CA SER A 387 -13.00 1.46 13.89
C SER A 387 -12.29 0.14 13.56
N THR A 388 -11.86 -0.06 12.31
CA THR A 388 -11.24 -1.30 11.81
C THR A 388 -9.76 -1.11 11.46
N LEU A 389 -9.20 0.10 11.67
CA LEU A 389 -7.83 0.40 11.32
C LEU A 389 -6.84 -0.37 12.21
N PRO A 390 -5.78 -0.97 11.63
CA PRO A 390 -4.67 -1.49 12.41
C PRO A 390 -3.94 -0.34 13.12
N THR A 391 -3.22 -0.65 14.20
CA THR A 391 -2.44 0.34 14.95
C THR A 391 -0.94 0.07 14.85
N LEU A 392 -0.15 1.13 14.93
CA LEU A 392 1.31 1.11 14.97
C LEU A 392 1.80 1.77 16.25
N ASN A 393 2.84 1.22 16.85
CA ASN A 393 3.58 1.88 17.92
C ASN A 393 4.86 2.49 17.35
N ALA A 394 5.20 3.69 17.82
CA ALA A 394 6.51 4.26 17.54
C ALA A 394 7.60 3.41 18.21
N ARG A 395 8.72 3.17 17.53
CA ARG A 395 9.82 2.38 18.07
C ARG A 395 11.16 2.99 17.69
N HIS A 396 12.14 2.79 18.57
CA HIS A 396 13.55 3.10 18.34
C HIS A 396 14.33 1.78 18.42
N VAL A 397 15.34 1.62 17.56
CA VAL A 397 16.28 0.50 17.64
C VAL A 397 17.51 0.99 18.38
N ASP A 398 17.66 0.56 19.63
CA ASP A 398 18.87 0.85 20.41
C ASP A 398 20.09 0.22 19.74
N LEU A 399 21.20 0.97 19.73
CA LEU A 399 22.50 0.52 19.24
C LEU A 399 23.21 -0.37 20.28
N PHE A 400 22.77 -0.33 21.53
CA PHE A 400 23.41 -1.02 22.64
C PHE A 400 22.48 -2.03 23.29
N GLU A 401 23.07 -3.10 23.82
CA GLU A 401 22.44 -3.99 24.78
C GLU A 401 23.22 -3.89 26.10
N GLY A 402 22.68 -3.05 26.99
CA GLY A 402 23.39 -2.64 28.21
C GLY A 402 24.62 -1.78 27.88
N ARG A 403 25.81 -2.37 27.95
CA ARG A 403 27.10 -1.68 27.65
C ARG A 403 27.77 -2.19 26.37
N HIS A 404 27.18 -3.17 25.70
CA HIS A 404 27.74 -3.79 24.52
C HIS A 404 27.08 -3.21 23.28
N LEU A 405 27.88 -2.82 22.28
CA LEU A 405 27.38 -2.44 20.97
C LEU A 405 26.79 -3.68 20.30
N LEU A 406 25.60 -3.55 19.72
CA LEU A 406 24.96 -4.62 18.97
C LEU A 406 25.65 -4.82 17.62
N GLU A 407 25.67 -6.07 17.17
CA GLU A 407 26.07 -6.38 15.80
C GLU A 407 25.06 -5.79 14.81
N VAL A 408 25.55 -5.39 13.64
CA VAL A 408 24.75 -4.71 12.61
C VAL A 408 23.56 -5.58 12.17
N ASP A 409 23.76 -6.90 12.06
CA ASP A 409 22.72 -7.85 11.67
C ASP A 409 21.59 -7.93 12.70
N ASP A 410 21.91 -7.85 14.00
CA ASP A 410 20.91 -7.84 15.07
C ASP A 410 20.12 -6.53 15.08
N MET A 411 20.78 -5.39 14.81
CA MET A 411 20.11 -4.10 14.66
C MET A 411 19.12 -4.12 13.48
N ILE A 412 19.56 -4.65 12.33
CA ILE A 412 18.71 -4.78 11.13
C ILE A 412 17.52 -5.67 11.44
N LYS A 413 17.75 -6.80 12.10
CA LYS A 413 16.68 -7.73 12.50
C LYS A 413 15.67 -7.06 13.43
N ARG A 414 16.10 -6.39 14.50
CA ARG A 414 15.21 -5.67 15.43
C ARG A 414 14.40 -4.59 14.74
N ARG A 415 14.99 -3.89 13.76
CA ARG A 415 14.29 -2.91 12.94
C ARG A 415 13.20 -3.57 12.10
N GLN A 416 13.53 -4.68 11.44
CA GLN A 416 12.61 -5.38 10.55
C GLN A 416 11.44 -6.05 11.30
N GLU A 417 11.66 -6.50 12.54
CA GLU A 417 10.62 -7.05 13.42
C GLU A 417 9.57 -6.02 13.85
N GLN A 418 9.82 -4.72 13.67
CA GLN A 418 8.87 -3.64 13.97
C GLN A 418 7.90 -3.36 12.81
N ILE A 419 8.16 -3.93 11.64
CA ILE A 419 7.32 -3.73 10.45
C ILE A 419 6.06 -4.57 10.60
N LEU A 420 4.89 -3.93 10.45
CA LEU A 420 3.60 -4.60 10.41
C LEU A 420 3.25 -4.96 8.95
N PRO A 421 3.25 -6.25 8.58
CA PRO A 421 3.05 -6.69 7.20
C PRO A 421 1.58 -6.93 6.85
N PHE A 422 1.24 -6.70 5.58
CA PHE A 422 -0.06 -6.95 4.96
C PHE A 422 0.12 -7.52 3.56
N CYS A 423 -0.82 -8.37 3.15
CA CYS A 423 -0.98 -8.73 1.75
C CYS A 423 -1.87 -7.69 1.07
N LEU A 424 -1.42 -7.13 -0.04
CA LEU A 424 -2.11 -6.06 -0.74
C LEU A 424 -2.50 -6.50 -2.15
N LEU A 425 -3.67 -6.06 -2.58
CA LEU A 425 -4.04 -5.97 -3.99
C LEU A 425 -3.90 -4.51 -4.39
N VAL A 426 -2.90 -4.22 -5.22
CA VAL A 426 -2.53 -2.85 -5.60
C VAL A 426 -2.61 -2.67 -7.10
N ASP A 427 -3.03 -1.50 -7.55
CA ASP A 427 -2.88 -1.11 -8.93
C ASP A 427 -1.39 -0.99 -9.28
N VAL A 428 -1.04 -1.40 -10.50
CA VAL A 428 0.35 -1.36 -10.97
C VAL A 428 0.81 0.04 -11.39
N PHE A 429 -0.10 1.00 -11.59
CA PHE A 429 0.22 2.35 -12.08
C PHE A 429 0.23 3.42 -10.98
N HIS A 430 -0.51 3.20 -9.89
CA HIS A 430 -0.66 4.17 -8.81
C HIS A 430 -0.09 3.64 -7.49
N PRO A 431 0.57 4.50 -6.70
CA PRO A 431 1.10 4.10 -5.40
C PRO A 431 -0.02 3.87 -4.39
N VAL A 432 0.25 3.00 -3.42
CA VAL A 432 -0.57 2.89 -2.21
C VAL A 432 -0.22 4.04 -1.28
N LYS A 433 -1.22 4.82 -0.86
CA LYS A 433 -1.03 5.86 0.17
C LYS A 433 -1.33 5.29 1.55
N ALA A 434 -0.59 5.75 2.54
CA ALA A 434 -0.85 5.40 3.93
C ALA A 434 -0.57 6.58 4.86
N GLN A 435 -1.38 6.75 5.89
CA GLN A 435 -1.23 7.83 6.86
C GLN A 435 -1.61 7.40 8.27
N THR A 436 -1.02 8.05 9.27
CA THR A 436 -1.37 7.87 10.68
C THR A 436 -2.13 9.05 11.27
N GLY A 437 -2.29 10.13 10.49
CA GLY A 437 -2.85 11.41 10.95
C GLY A 437 -1.91 12.25 11.81
N VAL A 438 -0.77 11.69 12.24
CA VAL A 438 0.23 12.34 13.10
C VAL A 438 1.56 12.60 12.37
N LEU A 439 1.86 11.77 11.37
CA LEU A 439 3.04 11.89 10.52
C LEU A 439 2.62 12.21 9.07
N PRO A 440 3.50 12.82 8.27
CA PRO A 440 3.25 13.01 6.84
C PRO A 440 2.84 11.70 6.15
N PRO A 441 1.89 11.74 5.20
CA PRO A 441 1.47 10.55 4.47
C PRO A 441 2.64 9.96 3.68
N SER A 442 2.70 8.63 3.66
CA SER A 442 3.69 7.87 2.90
C SER A 442 3.04 7.30 1.63
N SER A 443 3.83 7.14 0.57
CA SER A 443 3.40 6.53 -0.68
C SER A 443 4.33 5.37 -1.03
N LEU A 444 3.77 4.25 -1.45
CA LEU A 444 4.50 3.04 -1.81
C LEU A 444 4.12 2.62 -3.25
N ALA A 445 5.05 2.80 -4.18
CA ALA A 445 4.88 2.45 -5.59
C ALA A 445 5.62 1.15 -5.92
N LEU A 446 5.03 0.32 -6.79
CA LEU A 446 5.71 -0.85 -7.31
C LEU A 446 6.91 -0.46 -8.18
N PRO A 447 7.99 -1.27 -8.21
CA PRO A 447 9.10 -1.02 -9.10
C PRO A 447 8.69 -1.13 -10.58
N ASP A 448 8.91 -0.05 -11.34
CA ASP A 448 8.53 0.03 -12.76
C ASP A 448 9.09 -1.13 -13.60
N TRP A 449 10.33 -1.56 -13.32
CA TRP A 449 10.99 -2.62 -14.07
C TRP A 449 10.28 -3.97 -13.90
N ALA A 450 9.80 -4.29 -12.70
CA ALA A 450 9.11 -5.54 -12.41
C ALA A 450 7.75 -5.57 -13.13
N VAL A 451 7.00 -4.47 -13.03
CA VAL A 451 5.72 -4.28 -13.74
C VAL A 451 5.92 -4.39 -15.25
N GLN A 452 6.89 -3.66 -15.83
CA GLN A 452 7.13 -3.69 -17.28
C GLN A 452 7.55 -5.08 -17.77
N GLN A 453 8.35 -5.82 -17.00
CA GLN A 453 8.77 -7.17 -17.35
C GLN A 453 7.58 -8.13 -17.41
N ALA A 454 6.67 -8.06 -16.44
CA ALA A 454 5.47 -8.90 -16.42
C ALA A 454 4.47 -8.49 -17.51
N LEU A 455 4.21 -7.18 -17.67
CA LEU A 455 3.32 -6.67 -18.74
C LEU A 455 3.85 -7.03 -20.14
N ARG A 456 5.17 -7.19 -20.33
CA ARG A 456 5.76 -7.71 -21.58
C ARG A 456 5.51 -9.20 -21.81
N LYS A 457 4.98 -9.94 -20.85
CA LYS A 457 4.74 -11.39 -20.97
C LYS A 457 3.27 -11.75 -20.90
N ILE A 458 2.45 -10.97 -20.19
CA ILE A 458 1.01 -11.18 -20.09
C ILE A 458 0.40 -11.25 -21.48
N ARG A 459 -0.25 -12.36 -21.81
CA ARG A 459 -0.99 -12.55 -23.06
C ARG A 459 -2.48 -12.45 -22.75
N LEU A 460 -3.20 -11.69 -23.58
CA LEU A 460 -4.67 -11.68 -23.50
C LEU A 460 -5.20 -13.06 -23.82
N CYS A 461 -6.02 -13.59 -22.92
CA CYS A 461 -6.83 -14.77 -23.13
C CYS A 461 -8.29 -14.35 -23.00
N TYR A 462 -9.21 -14.91 -23.79
CA TYR A 462 -10.64 -14.80 -23.53
C TYR A 462 -11.36 -16.02 -24.05
N ARG A 463 -12.45 -16.39 -23.40
CA ARG A 463 -13.30 -17.46 -23.91
C ARG A 463 -14.08 -16.95 -25.10
N ALA A 464 -14.07 -17.74 -26.16
CA ALA A 464 -14.79 -17.43 -27.37
C ALA A 464 -15.61 -18.64 -27.80
N GLY A 465 -16.88 -18.38 -28.14
CA GLY A 465 -17.83 -19.37 -28.57
C GLY A 465 -19.12 -19.39 -27.75
N PRO A 466 -19.97 -20.41 -27.97
CA PRO A 466 -19.76 -21.50 -28.94
C PRO A 466 -19.80 -21.00 -30.39
N PHE A 467 -18.80 -21.37 -31.19
CA PHE A 467 -18.78 -21.11 -32.63
C PHE A 467 -19.09 -22.37 -33.42
N LEU A 468 -19.70 -22.20 -34.59
CA LEU A 468 -19.95 -23.29 -35.53
C LEU A 468 -18.76 -23.41 -36.48
N PHE A 469 -17.98 -24.47 -36.32
CA PHE A 469 -16.86 -24.79 -37.18
C PHE A 469 -17.26 -25.81 -38.24
N GLN A 470 -16.69 -25.67 -39.44
CA GLN A 470 -16.92 -26.60 -40.55
C GLN A 470 -16.26 -27.96 -40.30
N GLU A 471 -15.15 -27.98 -39.57
CA GLU A 471 -14.43 -29.18 -39.17
C GLU A 471 -14.28 -29.20 -37.65
N ASP A 472 -14.12 -30.40 -37.08
CA ASP A 472 -13.88 -30.52 -35.65
C ASP A 472 -12.46 -30.02 -35.37
N PRO A 473 -12.29 -28.96 -34.55
CA PRO A 473 -10.97 -28.42 -34.24
C PRO A 473 -10.05 -29.48 -33.61
N LEU A 474 -10.54 -30.61 -33.09
CA LEU A 474 -9.67 -31.67 -32.58
C LEU A 474 -9.21 -32.71 -33.64
N LYS A 475 -9.69 -32.67 -34.89
CA LYS A 475 -9.35 -33.67 -35.91
C LYS A 475 -7.91 -33.60 -36.44
N SER A 476 -7.23 -32.46 -36.31
CA SER A 476 -5.83 -32.30 -36.74
C SER A 476 -4.83 -32.98 -35.79
N LEU A 477 -5.28 -33.48 -34.63
CA LEU A 477 -4.47 -34.26 -33.70
C LEU A 477 -4.27 -35.69 -34.23
N SER A 478 -3.16 -35.93 -34.94
CA SER A 478 -2.71 -37.29 -35.22
C SER A 478 -2.29 -37.98 -33.91
N PRO A 479 -2.86 -39.14 -33.52
CA PRO A 479 -2.65 -39.78 -32.22
C PRO A 479 -1.30 -40.53 -32.10
N THR A 480 -0.27 -40.09 -32.81
CA THR A 480 1.07 -40.68 -32.78
C THR A 480 2.11 -39.59 -32.73
N GLY A 481 2.63 -39.33 -31.52
CA GLY A 481 3.81 -38.50 -31.31
C GLY A 481 3.58 -37.36 -30.34
N ALA A 482 3.60 -37.67 -29.05
CA ALA A 482 4.02 -36.69 -28.06
C ALA A 482 5.55 -36.58 -28.18
N GLU A 483 6.03 -35.70 -29.07
CA GLU A 483 7.36 -35.10 -29.06
C GLU A 483 7.51 -34.20 -30.30
N ASP A 484 8.04 -33.01 -30.06
CA ASP A 484 8.40 -31.95 -31.00
C ASP A 484 7.28 -31.16 -31.71
N THR A 485 7.60 -29.88 -31.85
CA THR A 485 6.82 -28.77 -32.40
C THR A 485 6.02 -29.19 -33.63
N PRO A 486 4.70 -28.91 -33.69
CA PRO A 486 3.95 -29.21 -34.91
C PRO A 486 4.58 -28.43 -36.08
N PRO A 487 4.71 -29.04 -37.27
CA PRO A 487 5.14 -28.31 -38.46
C PRO A 487 4.18 -27.13 -38.68
N PRO A 488 4.67 -26.00 -39.24
CA PRO A 488 3.83 -24.83 -39.49
C PRO A 488 2.59 -25.27 -40.28
N SER A 489 1.42 -24.91 -39.74
CA SER A 489 0.13 -25.26 -40.35
C SER A 489 0.14 -24.84 -41.81
N ALA A 490 -0.25 -25.75 -42.71
CA ALA A 490 -0.39 -25.40 -44.12
C ALA A 490 -1.44 -24.27 -44.23
N ALA A 491 -1.18 -23.28 -45.09
CA ALA A 491 -2.10 -22.16 -45.27
C ALA A 491 -3.51 -22.65 -45.58
N GLY A 492 -4.45 -22.45 -44.65
CA GLY A 492 -5.86 -22.85 -44.77
C GLY A 492 -6.38 -23.89 -43.77
N ASP A 493 -5.57 -24.38 -42.82
CA ASP A 493 -5.97 -25.35 -41.78
C ASP A 493 -6.21 -24.70 -40.40
N GLY A 494 -6.38 -23.36 -40.35
CA GLY A 494 -6.60 -22.60 -39.12
C GLY A 494 -8.07 -22.51 -38.70
N VAL A 495 -8.29 -22.22 -37.43
CA VAL A 495 -9.65 -22.01 -36.89
C VAL A 495 -10.21 -20.68 -37.39
N HIS A 496 -11.30 -20.72 -38.15
CA HIS A 496 -12.00 -19.52 -38.60
C HIS A 496 -12.88 -18.94 -37.48
N ALA A 497 -12.33 -18.01 -36.71
CA ALA A 497 -13.05 -17.29 -35.66
C ALA A 497 -13.14 -15.77 -35.97
N PRO A 498 -14.21 -15.07 -35.54
CA PRO A 498 -14.26 -13.62 -35.61
C PRO A 498 -13.25 -13.03 -34.62
N VAL A 499 -12.15 -12.50 -35.15
CA VAL A 499 -11.08 -11.84 -34.38
C VAL A 499 -11.00 -10.36 -34.70
N VAL A 500 -10.56 -9.59 -33.71
CA VAL A 500 -10.15 -8.20 -33.89
C VAL A 500 -9.08 -8.15 -34.99
N PRO A 501 -9.14 -7.21 -35.95
CA PRO A 501 -8.22 -7.19 -37.09
C PRO A 501 -6.75 -6.96 -36.70
N TYR A 502 -6.50 -6.46 -35.48
CA TYR A 502 -5.18 -6.21 -34.93
C TYR A 502 -4.70 -7.39 -34.07
N GLY A 503 -3.39 -7.70 -34.15
CA GLY A 503 -2.76 -8.82 -33.45
C GLY A 503 -2.79 -10.15 -34.21
N LYS A 504 -1.96 -11.08 -33.74
CA LYS A 504 -1.94 -12.50 -34.14
C LYS A 504 -2.53 -13.33 -33.00
N TRP A 505 -3.48 -14.18 -33.34
CA TRP A 505 -4.28 -14.92 -32.37
C TRP A 505 -4.13 -16.43 -32.57
N SER A 506 -4.17 -17.17 -31.47
CA SER A 506 -4.22 -18.63 -31.43
C SER A 506 -5.48 -19.10 -30.73
N TRP A 507 -6.13 -20.13 -31.28
CA TRP A 507 -7.26 -20.82 -30.70
C TRP A 507 -6.77 -21.99 -29.85
N LEU A 508 -7.10 -22.00 -28.57
CA LEU A 508 -6.82 -23.09 -27.66
C LEU A 508 -8.10 -23.93 -27.50
N GLN A 509 -8.14 -25.09 -28.16
CA GLN A 509 -9.26 -26.02 -28.08
C GLN A 509 -9.11 -26.95 -26.86
N PRO A 510 -10.02 -26.92 -25.87
CA PRO A 510 -10.00 -27.88 -24.77
C PRO A 510 -10.31 -29.30 -25.23
N TYR A 511 -9.63 -30.30 -24.66
CA TYR A 511 -9.89 -31.73 -24.80
C TYR A 511 -9.57 -32.49 -23.51
N ILE A 512 -10.20 -33.63 -23.27
CA ILE A 512 -9.97 -34.44 -22.06
C ILE A 512 -8.98 -35.56 -22.38
N LEU A 513 -7.86 -35.62 -21.65
CA LEU A 513 -6.88 -36.70 -21.73
C LEU A 513 -6.68 -37.32 -20.35
N LYS A 514 -7.03 -38.61 -20.18
CA LYS A 514 -6.88 -39.35 -18.91
C LYS A 514 -7.57 -38.70 -17.69
N GLY A 515 -8.62 -37.92 -17.90
CA GLY A 515 -9.37 -37.23 -16.84
C GLY A 515 -8.95 -35.79 -16.60
N ASP A 516 -7.82 -35.35 -17.18
CA ASP A 516 -7.35 -33.97 -17.10
C ASP A 516 -7.76 -33.18 -18.35
N MET A 517 -8.14 -31.92 -18.17
CA MET A 517 -8.41 -30.99 -19.26
C MET A 517 -7.09 -30.49 -19.84
N LYS A 518 -6.89 -30.74 -21.13
CA LYS A 518 -5.76 -30.28 -21.95
C LYS A 518 -6.23 -29.33 -23.04
N TYR A 519 -5.30 -28.58 -23.65
CA TYR A 519 -5.62 -27.62 -24.71
C TYR A 519 -4.72 -27.85 -25.92
N CYS A 520 -5.31 -27.83 -27.12
CA CYS A 520 -4.57 -27.87 -28.37
C CYS A 520 -4.53 -26.46 -28.96
N SER A 521 -3.33 -25.93 -29.21
CA SER A 521 -3.16 -24.62 -29.85
C SER A 521 -3.25 -24.75 -31.36
N GLN A 522 -4.04 -23.88 -31.99
CA GLN A 522 -4.21 -23.76 -33.43
C GLN A 522 -4.09 -22.31 -33.86
N ASP A 523 -3.57 -22.08 -35.05
CA ASP A 523 -3.53 -20.74 -35.63
C ASP A 523 -4.96 -20.30 -36.00
N VAL A 524 -5.26 -19.02 -35.80
CA VAL A 524 -6.55 -18.44 -36.16
C VAL A 524 -6.44 -17.76 -37.51
N ASP A 525 -7.15 -18.31 -38.49
CA ASP A 525 -7.31 -17.67 -39.79
C ASP A 525 -8.40 -16.61 -39.68
N LYS A 526 -8.02 -15.34 -39.89
CA LYS A 526 -8.96 -14.21 -39.88
C LYS A 526 -10.03 -14.48 -40.95
N ALA A 527 -11.28 -14.69 -40.52
CA ALA A 527 -12.39 -14.83 -41.43
C ALA A 527 -12.47 -13.56 -42.30
N GLU A 528 -12.09 -13.65 -43.59
CA GLU A 528 -12.25 -12.53 -44.51
C GLU A 528 -13.73 -12.17 -44.56
N VAL A 529 -14.07 -10.92 -44.25
CA VAL A 529 -15.39 -10.33 -44.57
C VAL A 529 -15.46 -10.14 -46.08
N LYS A 530 -15.45 -11.23 -46.85
CA LYS A 530 -15.97 -11.22 -48.22
C LYS A 530 -17.46 -11.48 -48.10
N GLY A 531 -18.24 -10.52 -48.56
CA GLY A 531 -19.70 -10.55 -48.60
C GLY A 531 -20.29 -11.61 -49.54
N ASP A 532 -19.72 -12.81 -49.58
CA ASP A 532 -20.37 -13.97 -50.16
C ASP A 532 -21.17 -14.69 -49.08
N VAL A 533 -22.45 -14.31 -49.10
CA VAL A 533 -23.57 -14.95 -48.43
C VAL A 533 -23.44 -16.47 -48.45
N LEU A 534 -23.38 -17.07 -47.25
CA LEU A 534 -23.88 -18.41 -46.89
C LEU A 534 -24.01 -19.38 -48.07
N GLU A 535 -22.90 -19.97 -48.53
CA GLU A 535 -23.02 -21.25 -49.22
C GLU A 535 -23.53 -22.26 -48.19
N VAL A 536 -24.80 -22.66 -48.32
CA VAL A 536 -25.40 -23.74 -47.53
C VAL A 536 -24.72 -25.05 -47.94
N ARG A 537 -23.55 -25.31 -47.35
CA ARG A 537 -22.78 -26.54 -47.58
C ARG A 537 -23.26 -27.62 -46.61
N LYS A 538 -23.61 -28.79 -47.15
CA LYS A 538 -23.99 -29.99 -46.38
C LYS A 538 -22.72 -30.69 -45.87
N TYR A 539 -22.16 -30.22 -44.75
CA TYR A 539 -21.07 -30.90 -44.04
C TYR A 539 -21.41 -31.02 -42.55
N PRO A 540 -20.81 -31.96 -41.81
CA PRO A 540 -21.01 -32.04 -40.37
C PRO A 540 -20.34 -30.83 -39.69
N PHE A 541 -21.15 -29.89 -39.22
CA PHE A 541 -20.67 -28.77 -38.41
C PHE A 541 -20.42 -29.23 -36.97
N THR A 542 -19.32 -28.75 -36.38
CA THR A 542 -19.00 -28.98 -34.96
C THR A 542 -19.16 -27.66 -34.22
N MET A 543 -19.99 -27.65 -33.18
CA MET A 543 -20.07 -26.52 -32.27
C MET A 543 -18.97 -26.68 -31.22
N ALA A 544 -18.05 -25.73 -31.12
CA ALA A 544 -16.98 -25.77 -30.13
C ALA A 544 -16.81 -24.41 -29.46
N ASP A 545 -16.48 -24.46 -28.17
CA ASP A 545 -15.96 -23.38 -27.36
C ASP A 545 -14.45 -23.56 -27.14
N GLY A 546 -13.74 -22.46 -26.97
CA GLY A 546 -12.30 -22.46 -26.76
C GLY A 546 -11.79 -21.15 -26.22
N ILE A 547 -10.48 -21.07 -25.98
CA ILE A 547 -9.82 -19.85 -25.50
C ILE A 547 -9.07 -19.21 -26.66
N MET A 548 -9.38 -17.96 -26.93
CA MET A 548 -8.62 -17.10 -27.84
C MET A 548 -7.46 -16.49 -27.08
N MET A 549 -6.23 -16.73 -27.52
CA MET A 549 -5.02 -16.21 -26.90
C MET A 549 -4.22 -15.35 -27.88
N SER A 550 -3.70 -14.21 -27.43
CA SER A 550 -2.74 -13.42 -28.21
C SER A 550 -1.39 -14.14 -28.29
N THR A 551 -0.84 -14.27 -29.49
CA THR A 551 0.47 -14.90 -29.71
C THR A 551 1.64 -13.93 -29.53
N GLU A 552 1.38 -12.62 -29.55
CA GLU A 552 2.39 -11.59 -29.35
C GLU A 552 2.19 -10.88 -27.99
N PRO A 553 3.28 -10.59 -27.26
CA PRO A 553 3.24 -9.82 -26.03
C PRO A 553 2.94 -8.33 -26.26
N LEU A 554 2.45 -7.68 -25.20
CA LEU A 554 1.70 -6.41 -25.21
C LEU A 554 2.53 -5.15 -25.50
N LEU A 555 3.81 -5.19 -25.14
CA LEU A 555 4.74 -4.09 -25.37
C LEU A 555 5.56 -4.45 -26.61
N HIS A 556 5.27 -3.78 -27.73
CA HIS A 556 6.23 -3.76 -28.83
C HIS A 556 7.57 -3.24 -28.28
N ARG A 557 8.68 -3.88 -28.68
CA ARG A 557 10.01 -3.30 -28.45
C ARG A 557 9.98 -1.88 -29.01
N ILE A 558 10.20 -0.89 -28.14
CA ILE A 558 10.59 0.45 -28.57
C ILE A 558 11.91 0.35 -29.33
#